data_AF-A0A9D2U0T0-F1
#
_entry.id   AF-A0A9D2U0T0-F1
#
_cell.length_a   1.000
_cell.length_b   1.000
_cell.length_c   1.000
_cell.angle_alpha   90.00
_cell.angle_beta   90.00
_cell.angle_gamma   90.00
#
_symmetry.space_group_name_H-M   'P 1'
#
loop_
_entity.id
_entity.type
_entity.pdbx_description
1 polymer ?
#
loop_
_entity_poly.entity_id
_entity_poly.type
_entity_poly.pdbx_seq_one_letter_code
_entity_poly.pdbx_strand_id
1 'polypeptide(L)'
;MYDIAELLNQQLQNSQLTYYNNFQDAYREKDLETFNENAEKFPESISLVDQISATQKDELLGNWIGKANERSADYDDFSEDAFEFNAKALITTWGGRNCAKTLGDYAYRQYAGLEENYVKPRWTKYIDTLRQNLENGTSDTISYDTYFNDMWDFILDDQVYTRETTDAKSELARLSEIVMEDYTFHKVDLPVTDDNVAVNASLTSSNGADAGHPLSNLTDNDDDTLWVAINGSTPSSVTVDLGRAYPVYDIQVAFEKAPAVDRRLFIDYKVEAEINGEWVEIGSGATTKEQQIFDHILEDLPGVEKVCVTVTSVDGSLYPAIAEVRVYSSKGIQIADTEKVTKTETEWQIGSEIKTVGELKAVLYAEVDEISVCDGDIVLTDDSLLETGYTVMLKASNVVIENMPIRLSADKQELDEIVAQAGALNENDYTSESWNALSNALAGAKEILEGNPTQEEVDAAVKALQEAIKGLEAVNKGEDPTTPEDPGKPAGGDDTDKPAEKEPDKGQSAVETGDFTDIRLFAGMMFVSLAAVCCLGYRKKHF
;
A
#
# COMPACT_ATOMS: atom_id res chain seq x y z
N MET A 1 3.22 32.95 -9.22
CA MET A 1 3.39 32.79 -7.76
C MET A 1 2.02 32.54 -7.16
N TYR A 2 1.06 33.47 -7.31
CA TYR A 2 -0.35 33.23 -6.98
C TYR A 2 -0.89 31.90 -7.55
N ASP A 3 -0.85 31.70 -8.87
CA ASP A 3 -1.35 30.45 -9.49
C ASP A 3 -0.62 29.18 -9.00
N ILE A 4 0.66 29.29 -8.61
CA ILE A 4 1.41 28.15 -8.08
C ILE A 4 0.93 27.82 -6.67
N ALA A 5 0.71 28.83 -5.83
CA ALA A 5 0.14 28.65 -4.50
C ALA A 5 -1.24 27.99 -4.58
N GLU A 6 -2.11 28.46 -5.49
CA GLU A 6 -3.43 27.87 -5.71
C GLU A 6 -3.36 26.41 -6.19
N LEU A 7 -2.46 26.09 -7.12
CA LEU A 7 -2.27 24.71 -7.58
C LEU A 7 -1.74 23.79 -6.47
N LEU A 8 -0.81 24.26 -5.65
CA LEU A 8 -0.29 23.50 -4.52
C LEU A 8 -1.36 23.29 -3.44
N ASN A 9 -2.17 24.31 -3.14
CA ASN A 9 -3.31 24.19 -2.24
C ASN A 9 -4.33 23.18 -2.75
N GLN A 10 -4.68 23.25 -4.04
CA GLN A 10 -5.60 22.29 -4.65
C GLN A 10 -5.06 20.86 -4.56
N GLN A 11 -3.76 20.67 -4.81
CA GLN A 11 -3.10 19.36 -4.67
C GLN A 11 -3.14 18.84 -3.23
N LEU A 12 -2.89 19.71 -2.24
CA LEU A 12 -2.98 19.34 -0.83
C LEU A 12 -4.41 19.00 -0.41
N GLN A 13 -5.41 19.81 -0.77
CA GLN A 13 -6.82 19.53 -0.47
C GLN A 13 -7.30 18.21 -1.07
N ASN A 14 -6.85 17.94 -2.29
CA ASN A 14 -7.05 16.67 -2.97
C ASN A 14 -6.45 15.50 -2.17
N SER A 15 -5.20 15.61 -1.70
CA SER A 15 -4.56 14.58 -0.86
C SER A 15 -5.23 14.43 0.51
N GLN A 16 -5.71 15.53 1.11
CA GLN A 16 -6.42 15.55 2.39
C GLN A 16 -7.67 14.67 2.36
N LEU A 17 -8.43 14.70 1.26
CA LEU A 17 -9.61 13.84 1.10
C LEU A 17 -9.22 12.35 1.11
N THR A 18 -8.12 11.99 0.45
CA THR A 18 -7.58 10.62 0.47
C THR A 18 -7.18 10.21 1.88
N TYR A 19 -6.34 10.99 2.57
CA TYR A 19 -5.93 10.66 3.93
C TYR A 19 -7.12 10.56 4.89
N TYR A 20 -8.10 11.45 4.75
CA TYR A 20 -9.35 11.40 5.50
C TYR A 20 -10.08 10.08 5.32
N ASN A 21 -10.33 9.67 4.08
CA ASN A 21 -11.00 8.41 3.81
C ASN A 21 -10.20 7.23 4.35
N ASN A 22 -8.89 7.19 4.10
CA ASN A 22 -8.03 6.09 4.53
C ASN A 22 -8.02 5.91 6.05
N PHE A 23 -7.85 6.99 6.84
CA PHE A 23 -7.87 6.83 8.30
C PHE A 23 -9.28 6.53 8.83
N GLN A 24 -10.35 6.97 8.15
CA GLN A 24 -11.72 6.59 8.54
C GLN A 24 -11.98 5.11 8.30
N ASP A 25 -11.45 4.57 7.20
CA ASP A 25 -11.59 3.17 6.82
C ASP A 25 -10.81 2.30 7.81
N ALA A 26 -9.54 2.63 8.05
CA ALA A 26 -8.71 2.00 9.07
C ALA A 26 -9.34 2.07 10.47
N TYR A 27 -9.97 3.19 10.84
CA TYR A 27 -10.70 3.31 12.11
C TYR A 27 -11.89 2.33 12.20
N ARG A 28 -12.66 2.15 11.12
CA ARG A 28 -13.77 1.19 11.09
C ARG A 28 -13.30 -0.26 11.16
N GLU A 29 -12.17 -0.55 10.52
CA GLU A 29 -11.52 -1.87 10.48
C GLU A 29 -10.72 -2.18 11.75
N LYS A 30 -10.51 -1.18 12.61
CA LYS A 30 -9.70 -1.23 13.83
C LYS A 30 -8.21 -1.48 13.56
N ASP A 31 -7.73 -1.00 12.41
CA ASP A 31 -6.32 -1.02 12.05
C ASP A 31 -5.62 0.24 12.57
N LEU A 32 -4.87 0.11 13.67
CA LEU A 32 -4.18 1.22 14.30
C LEU A 32 -2.93 1.68 13.52
N GLU A 33 -2.28 0.76 12.81
CA GLU A 33 -1.04 1.06 12.08
C GLU A 33 -1.35 1.94 10.88
N THR A 34 -2.22 1.46 9.98
CA THR A 34 -2.70 2.21 8.81
C THR A 34 -3.41 3.50 9.22
N PHE A 35 -4.15 3.49 10.34
CA PHE A 35 -4.76 4.70 10.90
C PHE A 35 -3.70 5.75 11.19
N ASN A 36 -2.64 5.42 11.92
CA ASN A 36 -1.62 6.39 12.33
C ASN A 36 -0.86 6.96 11.13
N GLU A 37 -0.49 6.12 10.16
CA GLU A 37 0.21 6.55 8.94
C GLU A 37 -0.55 7.66 8.17
N ASN A 38 -1.87 7.51 8.04
CA ASN A 38 -2.71 8.46 7.33
C ASN A 38 -3.15 9.65 8.21
N ALA A 39 -3.41 9.39 9.49
CA ALA A 39 -3.90 10.38 10.44
C ALA A 39 -2.87 11.48 10.77
N GLU A 40 -1.58 11.17 10.75
CA GLU A 40 -0.51 12.16 10.99
C GLU A 40 -0.36 13.14 9.82
N LYS A 41 -0.49 12.65 8.58
CA LYS A 41 -0.40 13.47 7.37
C LYS A 41 -1.49 14.53 7.29
N PHE A 42 -2.68 14.28 7.86
CA PHE A 42 -3.80 15.20 7.72
C PHE A 42 -3.56 16.56 8.44
N PRO A 43 -3.24 16.64 9.75
CA PRO A 43 -2.90 17.93 10.40
C PRO A 43 -1.63 18.60 9.84
N GLU A 44 -0.65 17.82 9.40
CA GLU A 44 0.57 18.35 8.78
C GLU A 44 0.24 19.06 7.45
N SER A 45 -0.63 18.47 6.63
CA SER A 45 -1.08 19.09 5.38
C SER A 45 -1.77 20.45 5.62
N ILE A 46 -2.55 20.61 6.70
CA ILE A 46 -3.16 21.90 7.08
C ILE A 46 -2.06 22.94 7.37
N SER A 47 -0.97 22.50 7.99
CA SER A 47 0.19 23.38 8.27
C SER A 47 0.89 23.80 6.98
N LEU A 48 0.90 22.95 5.96
CA LEU A 48 1.44 23.29 4.64
C LEU A 48 0.53 24.29 3.92
N VAL A 49 -0.80 24.11 4.00
CA VAL A 49 -1.77 25.08 3.49
C VAL A 49 -1.59 26.45 4.16
N ASP A 50 -1.34 26.50 5.47
CA ASP A 50 -1.01 27.74 6.20
C ASP A 50 0.23 28.43 5.61
N GLN A 51 1.31 27.66 5.42
CA GLN A 51 2.59 28.15 4.87
C GLN A 51 2.45 28.64 3.42
N ILE A 52 1.68 27.94 2.59
CA ILE A 52 1.39 28.38 1.21
C ILE A 52 0.61 29.69 1.25
N SER A 53 -0.44 29.77 2.07
CA SER A 53 -1.26 30.98 2.23
C SER A 53 -0.42 32.16 2.73
N ALA A 54 0.62 31.90 3.54
CA ALA A 54 1.53 32.93 4.06
C ALA A 54 2.36 33.63 2.98
N THR A 55 2.40 33.07 1.76
CA THR A 55 3.07 33.66 0.60
C THR A 55 2.21 34.69 -0.13
N GLN A 56 0.89 34.73 0.13
CA GLN A 56 -0.07 35.60 -0.55
C GLN A 56 -0.63 36.66 0.42
N LYS A 57 -0.44 37.95 0.10
CA LYS A 57 -0.81 39.05 1.00
C LYS A 57 -2.31 39.09 1.32
N ASP A 58 -3.15 38.72 0.36
CA ASP A 58 -4.60 38.70 0.53
C ASP A 58 -5.12 37.46 1.27
N GLU A 59 -4.24 36.50 1.56
CA GLU A 59 -4.52 35.28 2.32
C GLU A 59 -3.92 35.31 3.73
N LEU A 60 -3.45 36.47 4.20
CA LEU A 60 -2.99 36.64 5.57
C LEU A 60 -4.17 36.99 6.48
N LEU A 61 -4.41 36.20 7.53
CA LEU A 61 -5.43 36.51 8.55
C LEU A 61 -5.17 37.88 9.18
N GLY A 62 -3.91 38.23 9.43
CA GLY A 62 -3.53 39.55 9.95
C GLY A 62 -3.87 40.69 9.00
N ASN A 63 -3.88 40.47 7.68
CA ASN A 63 -4.31 41.49 6.72
C ASN A 63 -5.84 41.66 6.73
N TRP A 64 -6.60 40.59 6.95
CA TRP A 64 -8.05 40.64 7.13
C TRP A 64 -8.45 41.39 8.42
N ILE A 65 -7.90 40.96 9.56
CA ILE A 65 -8.14 41.60 10.87
C ILE A 65 -7.62 43.05 10.86
N GLY A 66 -6.43 43.27 10.29
CA GLY A 66 -5.82 44.60 10.20
C GLY A 66 -6.69 45.62 9.46
N LYS A 67 -7.47 45.20 8.45
CA LYS A 67 -8.44 46.08 7.77
C LYS A 67 -9.60 46.48 8.69
N ALA A 68 -10.03 45.59 9.59
CA ALA A 68 -11.04 45.91 10.60
C ALA A 68 -10.48 46.92 11.63
N ASN A 69 -9.25 46.68 12.11
CA ASN A 69 -8.59 47.54 13.09
C ASN A 69 -8.27 48.94 12.51
N GLU A 70 -7.84 49.02 11.24
CA GLU A 70 -7.70 50.30 10.53
C GLU A 70 -9.03 51.05 10.40
N ARG A 71 -10.13 50.31 10.22
CA ARG A 71 -11.46 50.92 10.10
C ARG A 71 -11.95 51.47 11.44
N SER A 72 -11.50 50.90 12.54
CA SER A 72 -11.90 51.30 13.90
C SER A 72 -10.92 52.23 14.61
N ALA A 73 -9.76 52.55 14.01
CA ALA A 73 -8.65 53.26 14.66
C ALA A 73 -8.95 54.64 15.29
N ASP A 74 -10.07 55.28 14.93
CA ASP A 74 -10.50 56.58 15.50
C ASP A 74 -11.63 56.43 16.54
N TYR A 75 -11.99 55.20 16.93
CA TYR A 75 -13.02 54.91 17.93
C TYR A 75 -12.43 54.58 19.31
N ASP A 76 -13.31 54.23 20.26
CA ASP A 76 -12.89 53.74 21.57
C ASP A 76 -12.45 52.27 21.51
N ASP A 77 -11.77 51.83 22.58
CA ASP A 77 -11.27 50.46 22.75
C ASP A 77 -12.37 49.41 22.57
N PHE A 78 -13.56 49.66 23.11
CA PHE A 78 -14.72 48.80 22.91
C PHE A 78 -15.08 48.62 21.43
N SER A 79 -15.06 49.69 20.64
CA SER A 79 -15.35 49.61 19.21
C SER A 79 -14.25 48.91 18.43
N GLU A 80 -12.98 49.11 18.81
CA GLU A 80 -11.85 48.40 18.20
C GLU A 80 -11.97 46.89 18.42
N ASP A 81 -12.18 46.45 19.67
CA ASP A 81 -12.38 45.05 20.04
C ASP A 81 -13.61 44.45 19.32
N ALA A 82 -14.69 45.22 19.20
CA ALA A 82 -15.89 44.77 18.49
C ALA A 82 -15.62 44.54 17.00
N PHE A 83 -14.80 45.38 16.35
CA PHE A 83 -14.46 45.21 14.93
C PHE A 83 -13.61 43.96 14.70
N GLU A 84 -12.62 43.72 15.54
CA GLU A 84 -11.80 42.50 15.48
C GLU A 84 -12.63 41.25 15.76
N PHE A 85 -13.48 41.27 16.80
CA PHE A 85 -14.43 40.20 17.10
C PHE A 85 -15.31 39.88 15.89
N ASN A 86 -15.89 40.89 15.24
CA ASN A 86 -16.72 40.70 14.05
C ASN A 86 -15.90 40.11 12.88
N ALA A 87 -14.65 40.55 12.70
CA ALA A 87 -13.77 40.06 11.64
C ALA A 87 -13.44 38.56 11.81
N LYS A 88 -13.11 38.13 13.04
CA LYS A 88 -12.83 36.72 13.37
C LYS A 88 -14.10 35.88 13.31
N ALA A 89 -15.19 36.33 13.93
CA ALA A 89 -16.44 35.58 13.98
C ALA A 89 -17.03 35.35 12.59
N LEU A 90 -17.03 36.35 11.70
CA LEU A 90 -17.64 36.26 10.37
C LEU A 90 -17.09 35.09 9.52
N ILE A 91 -15.77 34.89 9.52
CA ILE A 91 -15.11 33.86 8.70
C ILE A 91 -14.98 32.51 9.41
N THR A 92 -15.51 32.39 10.61
CA THR A 92 -15.48 31.16 11.41
C THR A 92 -16.92 30.75 11.71
N THR A 93 -17.40 31.13 12.86
CA THR A 93 -18.65 30.68 13.45
C THR A 93 -19.88 31.50 13.01
N TRP A 94 -19.63 32.59 12.29
CA TRP A 94 -20.58 33.61 11.84
C TRP A 94 -21.26 34.42 12.97
N GLY A 95 -21.47 33.83 14.13
CA GLY A 95 -22.08 34.44 15.31
C GLY A 95 -22.28 33.41 16.42
N GLY A 96 -22.85 33.83 17.55
CA GLY A 96 -22.95 33.00 18.77
C GLY A 96 -23.56 31.60 18.57
N ARG A 97 -23.40 30.72 19.57
CA ARG A 97 -23.68 29.26 19.52
C ARG A 97 -24.76 28.75 18.57
N ASN A 98 -25.96 29.31 18.61
CA ASN A 98 -27.05 28.83 17.77
C ASN A 98 -26.83 29.15 16.28
N CYS A 99 -26.17 30.26 15.98
CA CYS A 99 -25.75 30.62 14.65
C CYS A 99 -24.64 29.71 14.14
N ALA A 100 -23.60 29.47 14.96
CA ALA A 100 -22.51 28.56 14.63
C ALA A 100 -22.98 27.14 14.27
N LYS A 101 -24.11 26.66 14.82
CA LYS A 101 -24.69 25.36 14.46
C LYS A 101 -25.20 25.28 13.03
N THR A 102 -25.61 26.39 12.46
CA THR A 102 -26.25 26.44 11.14
C THR A 102 -25.39 27.14 10.09
N LEU A 103 -24.50 28.03 10.52
CA LEU A 103 -23.66 28.88 9.68
C LEU A 103 -22.18 28.78 10.05
N GLY A 104 -21.80 27.83 10.92
CA GLY A 104 -20.40 27.55 11.21
C GLY A 104 -19.65 27.20 9.94
N ASP A 105 -18.46 27.79 9.80
CA ASP A 105 -17.58 27.72 8.65
C ASP A 105 -18.19 28.21 7.32
N TYR A 106 -19.37 28.87 7.33
CA TYR A 106 -20.07 29.28 6.10
C TYR A 106 -19.28 30.25 5.23
N ALA A 107 -18.59 31.21 5.85
CA ALA A 107 -17.75 32.19 5.17
C ALA A 107 -16.27 31.94 5.40
N TYR A 108 -15.92 30.68 5.66
CA TYR A 108 -14.55 30.21 5.81
C TYR A 108 -13.65 30.70 4.66
N ARG A 109 -12.40 30.98 5.02
CA ARG A 109 -11.34 31.42 4.11
C ARG A 109 -10.08 30.68 4.45
N GLN A 110 -9.35 30.28 3.42
CA GLN A 110 -8.06 29.64 3.62
C GLN A 110 -7.00 30.71 3.86
N TYR A 111 -6.76 31.06 5.13
CA TYR A 111 -5.84 32.13 5.51
C TYR A 111 -4.72 31.63 6.40
N ALA A 112 -3.51 32.11 6.15
CA ALA A 112 -2.38 31.91 7.05
C ALA A 112 -2.67 32.53 8.42
N GLY A 113 -2.46 31.75 9.46
CA GLY A 113 -2.90 32.00 10.83
C GLY A 113 -4.26 31.38 11.15
N LEU A 114 -5.22 31.34 10.21
CA LEU A 114 -6.51 30.69 10.45
C LEU A 114 -6.38 29.17 10.38
N GLU A 115 -5.64 28.66 9.38
CA GLU A 115 -5.39 27.22 9.26
C GLU A 115 -4.74 26.66 10.52
N GLU A 116 -3.62 27.26 10.94
CA GLU A 116 -2.83 26.75 12.06
C GLU A 116 -3.53 26.92 13.43
N ASN A 117 -4.29 28.01 13.64
CA ASN A 117 -4.82 28.35 14.96
C ASN A 117 -6.32 28.07 15.15
N TYR A 118 -7.07 27.82 14.06
CA TYR A 118 -8.50 27.53 14.12
C TYR A 118 -8.90 26.20 13.47
N VAL A 119 -8.30 25.85 12.33
CA VAL A 119 -8.65 24.62 11.59
C VAL A 119 -7.91 23.41 12.15
N LYS A 120 -6.59 23.46 12.19
CA LYS A 120 -5.73 22.36 12.64
C LYS A 120 -6.06 21.84 14.04
N PRO A 121 -6.27 22.68 15.08
CA PRO A 121 -6.55 22.17 16.42
C PRO A 121 -7.86 21.38 16.52
N ARG A 122 -8.87 21.72 15.71
CA ARG A 122 -10.15 20.98 15.67
C ARG A 122 -9.95 19.60 15.07
N TRP A 123 -9.21 19.51 13.96
CA TRP A 123 -8.89 18.23 13.31
C TRP A 123 -7.98 17.35 14.15
N THR A 124 -6.93 17.90 14.75
CA THR A 124 -6.06 17.17 15.69
C THR A 124 -6.87 16.58 16.84
N LYS A 125 -7.76 17.38 17.46
CA LYS A 125 -8.63 16.90 18.54
C LYS A 125 -9.53 15.73 18.10
N TYR A 126 -10.11 15.83 16.91
CA TYR A 126 -10.93 14.77 16.33
C TYR A 126 -10.13 13.49 16.14
N ILE A 127 -8.99 13.59 15.43
CA ILE A 127 -8.11 12.47 15.11
C ILE A 127 -7.56 11.81 16.38
N ASP A 128 -7.11 12.59 17.36
CA ASP A 128 -6.59 12.07 18.62
C ASP A 128 -7.66 11.30 19.42
N THR A 129 -8.93 11.74 19.34
CA THR A 129 -10.04 11.02 19.97
C THR A 129 -10.27 9.68 19.28
N LEU A 130 -10.22 9.63 17.95
CA LEU A 130 -10.30 8.36 17.21
C LEU A 130 -9.12 7.44 17.54
N ARG A 131 -7.89 7.97 17.59
CA ARG A 131 -6.70 7.20 17.97
C ARG A 131 -6.87 6.58 19.35
N GLN A 132 -7.27 7.37 20.34
CA GLN A 132 -7.51 6.88 21.70
C GLN A 132 -8.62 5.81 21.76
N ASN A 133 -9.66 5.95 20.95
CA ASN A 133 -10.72 4.95 20.85
C ASN A 133 -10.18 3.61 20.30
N LEU A 134 -9.29 3.64 19.30
CA LEU A 134 -8.63 2.44 18.77
C LEU A 134 -7.70 1.80 19.81
N GLU A 135 -6.82 2.59 20.41
CA GLU A 135 -5.82 2.12 21.39
C GLU A 135 -6.47 1.51 22.63
N ASN A 136 -7.56 2.12 23.11
CA ASN A 136 -8.20 1.73 24.38
C ASN A 136 -9.47 0.88 24.19
N GLY A 137 -9.92 0.68 22.94
CA GLY A 137 -11.18 0.00 22.64
C GLY A 137 -12.42 0.76 23.14
N THR A 138 -12.36 2.10 23.18
CA THR A 138 -13.47 2.97 23.60
C THR A 138 -14.26 3.51 22.40
N SER A 139 -15.26 4.35 22.66
CA SER A 139 -16.11 4.97 21.63
C SER A 139 -16.48 6.40 22.01
N ASP A 140 -15.50 7.11 22.58
CA ASP A 140 -15.66 8.47 23.07
C ASP A 140 -15.94 9.43 21.90
N THR A 141 -16.76 10.44 22.17
CA THR A 141 -17.16 11.46 21.19
C THR A 141 -16.96 12.85 21.76
N ILE A 142 -16.62 13.80 20.89
CA ILE A 142 -16.45 15.21 21.27
C ILE A 142 -17.80 15.89 21.21
N SER A 143 -18.18 16.58 22.29
CA SER A 143 -19.42 17.34 22.32
C SER A 143 -19.34 18.58 21.41
N TYR A 144 -20.45 18.96 20.80
CA TYR A 144 -20.52 20.22 20.05
C TYR A 144 -20.13 21.44 20.93
N ASP A 145 -20.44 21.41 22.23
CA ASP A 145 -20.10 22.50 23.14
C ASP A 145 -18.60 22.66 23.33
N THR A 146 -17.86 21.54 23.31
CA THR A 146 -16.40 21.56 23.32
C THR A 146 -15.87 22.27 22.08
N TYR A 147 -16.29 21.84 20.88
CA TYR A 147 -15.88 22.49 19.63
C TYR A 147 -16.27 23.96 19.59
N PHE A 148 -17.48 24.31 20.03
CA PHE A 148 -17.93 25.68 20.07
C PHE A 148 -17.06 26.56 20.96
N ASN A 149 -16.70 26.07 22.15
CA ASN A 149 -15.84 26.82 23.06
C ASN A 149 -14.43 27.01 22.46
N ASP A 150 -13.84 25.97 21.86
CA ASP A 150 -12.53 26.11 21.20
C ASP A 150 -12.58 27.16 20.07
N MET A 151 -13.65 27.14 19.27
CA MET A 151 -13.87 28.14 18.21
C MET A 151 -14.04 29.56 18.78
N TRP A 152 -14.68 29.69 19.95
CA TRP A 152 -14.86 30.98 20.62
C TRP A 152 -13.59 31.48 21.28
N ASP A 153 -12.76 30.59 21.82
CA ASP A 153 -11.48 30.94 22.41
C ASP A 153 -10.57 31.58 21.35
N PHE A 154 -10.54 31.05 20.12
CA PHE A 154 -9.88 31.70 18.99
C PHE A 154 -10.46 33.08 18.65
N ILE A 155 -11.79 33.22 18.62
CA ILE A 155 -12.43 34.51 18.30
C ILE A 155 -12.12 35.58 19.35
N LEU A 156 -11.98 35.17 20.61
CA LEU A 156 -11.75 36.04 21.75
C LEU A 156 -10.26 36.20 22.10
N ASP A 157 -9.36 35.52 21.39
CA ASP A 157 -7.92 35.67 21.62
C ASP A 157 -7.42 37.07 21.26
N ASP A 158 -6.28 37.44 21.84
CA ASP A 158 -5.53 38.66 21.55
C ASP A 158 -4.29 38.39 20.66
N GLN A 159 -4.31 37.27 19.92
CA GLN A 159 -3.17 36.88 19.08
C GLN A 159 -3.02 37.84 17.90
N VAL A 160 -1.82 38.40 17.76
CA VAL A 160 -1.48 39.28 16.65
C VAL A 160 -0.93 38.46 15.49
N TYR A 161 -1.61 38.53 14.34
CA TYR A 161 -1.22 37.82 13.12
C TYR A 161 -0.41 38.72 12.18
N THR A 162 0.57 38.13 11.49
CA THR A 162 1.44 38.87 10.55
C THR A 162 0.65 39.48 9.39
N ARG A 163 1.11 40.64 8.91
CA ARG A 163 0.63 41.31 7.69
C ARG A 163 1.67 41.31 6.56
N GLU A 164 2.83 40.73 6.85
CA GLU A 164 3.95 40.59 5.92
C GLU A 164 3.97 39.15 5.41
N THR A 165 4.11 39.00 4.09
CA THR A 165 4.23 37.70 3.43
C THR A 165 5.62 37.13 3.62
N THR A 166 5.73 35.80 3.58
CA THR A 166 7.01 35.13 3.35
C THR A 166 7.53 35.40 1.93
N ASP A 167 8.79 35.05 1.64
CA ASP A 167 9.31 35.15 0.27
C ASP A 167 8.66 34.09 -0.62
N ALA A 168 7.60 34.49 -1.33
CA ALA A 168 6.78 33.60 -2.11
C ALA A 168 7.57 32.72 -3.09
N LYS A 169 8.64 33.25 -3.70
CA LYS A 169 9.40 32.48 -4.69
C LYS A 169 10.17 31.32 -4.04
N SER A 170 10.95 31.60 -3.02
CA SER A 170 11.77 30.56 -2.37
C SER A 170 10.90 29.59 -1.58
N GLU A 171 9.85 30.11 -0.95
CA GLU A 171 8.98 29.31 -0.09
C GLU A 171 8.04 28.40 -0.90
N LEU A 172 7.45 28.87 -2.00
CA LEU A 172 6.65 28.00 -2.87
C LEU A 172 7.52 26.95 -3.56
N ALA A 173 8.79 27.22 -3.85
CA ALA A 173 9.71 26.22 -4.37
C ALA A 173 9.96 25.10 -3.34
N ARG A 174 10.32 25.47 -2.10
CA ARG A 174 10.50 24.50 -1.01
C ARG A 174 9.22 23.71 -0.72
N LEU A 175 8.08 24.38 -0.66
CA LEU A 175 6.79 23.74 -0.40
C LEU A 175 6.37 22.84 -1.57
N SER A 176 6.67 23.21 -2.81
CA SER A 176 6.39 22.34 -3.96
C SER A 176 7.16 21.03 -3.90
N GLU A 177 8.41 21.04 -3.43
CA GLU A 177 9.20 19.80 -3.24
C GLU A 177 8.51 18.92 -2.19
N ILE A 178 8.20 19.46 -1.01
CA ILE A 178 7.53 18.73 0.07
C ILE A 178 6.17 18.19 -0.37
N VAL A 179 5.33 19.02 -1.00
CA VAL A 179 3.99 18.60 -1.43
C VAL A 179 4.07 17.51 -2.49
N MET A 180 5.02 17.61 -3.42
CA MET A 180 5.16 16.62 -4.49
C MET A 180 5.75 15.29 -3.99
N GLU A 181 6.68 15.33 -3.05
CA GLU A 181 7.34 14.15 -2.46
C GLU A 181 6.42 13.42 -1.47
N ASP A 182 5.77 14.18 -0.58
CA ASP A 182 5.13 13.62 0.62
C ASP A 182 3.60 13.67 0.61
N TYR A 183 3.00 14.42 -0.32
CA TYR A 183 1.57 14.74 -0.40
C TYR A 183 0.99 14.62 -1.82
N THR A 184 1.57 13.75 -2.64
CA THR A 184 0.98 13.28 -3.89
C THR A 184 0.17 12.01 -3.65
N PHE A 185 -0.79 11.73 -4.53
CA PHE A 185 -1.73 10.60 -4.46
C PHE A 185 -1.07 9.20 -4.53
N HIS A 186 0.24 9.09 -4.29
CA HIS A 186 1.09 8.01 -4.78
C HIS A 186 1.76 7.17 -3.69
N LYS A 187 1.31 7.29 -2.43
CA LYS A 187 1.68 6.35 -1.35
C LYS A 187 0.46 5.66 -0.75
N VAL A 188 -0.33 5.03 -1.61
CA VAL A 188 -1.16 3.90 -1.18
C VAL A 188 -0.60 2.71 -1.93
N ASP A 189 -0.04 1.75 -1.20
CA ASP A 189 0.21 0.40 -1.72
C ASP A 189 -1.15 -0.22 -2.03
N LEU A 190 -1.69 0.10 -3.21
CA LEU A 190 -2.86 -0.58 -3.75
C LEU A 190 -2.36 -1.81 -4.51
N PRO A 191 -2.79 -3.03 -4.14
CA PRO A 191 -2.61 -4.17 -5.01
C PRO A 191 -3.34 -3.88 -6.32
N VAL A 192 -2.62 -3.96 -7.45
CA VAL A 192 -3.23 -3.75 -8.77
C VAL A 192 -4.07 -4.96 -9.15
N THR A 193 -5.37 -4.80 -9.00
CA THR A 193 -6.40 -5.39 -9.87
C THR A 193 -6.91 -4.28 -10.78
N ASP A 194 -7.34 -4.61 -12.01
CA ASP A 194 -7.85 -3.67 -13.03
C ASP A 194 -8.44 -2.36 -12.46
N ASP A 195 -7.91 -1.20 -12.88
CA ASP A 195 -8.30 0.12 -12.35
C ASP A 195 -9.67 0.54 -12.90
N ASN A 196 -10.74 0.20 -12.16
CA ASN A 196 -12.11 0.62 -12.48
C ASN A 196 -12.31 2.11 -12.14
N VAL A 197 -12.06 2.99 -13.11
CA VAL A 197 -12.20 4.45 -12.95
C VAL A 197 -13.65 4.94 -12.88
N ALA A 198 -14.63 4.03 -13.00
CA ALA A 198 -16.04 4.37 -12.84
C ALA A 198 -16.50 4.40 -11.38
N VAL A 199 -15.71 3.87 -10.42
CA VAL A 199 -16.14 3.77 -9.01
C VAL A 199 -16.51 5.14 -8.44
N ASN A 200 -17.72 5.26 -7.89
CA ASN A 200 -18.33 6.50 -7.37
C ASN A 200 -18.41 7.67 -8.37
N ALA A 201 -18.34 7.38 -9.68
CA ALA A 201 -18.48 8.40 -10.71
C ALA A 201 -19.84 9.11 -10.65
N SER A 202 -19.89 10.32 -11.20
CA SER A 202 -21.15 11.07 -11.24
C SER A 202 -22.10 10.45 -12.27
N LEU A 203 -23.34 10.20 -11.86
CA LEU A 203 -24.32 9.49 -12.69
C LEU A 203 -25.49 10.37 -13.07
N THR A 204 -25.92 10.25 -14.32
CA THR A 204 -27.20 10.79 -14.80
C THR A 204 -27.98 9.71 -15.52
N SER A 205 -29.30 9.82 -15.55
CA SER A 205 -30.15 8.90 -16.30
C SER A 205 -31.26 9.60 -17.04
N SER A 206 -31.69 9.03 -18.16
CA SER A 206 -32.78 9.58 -18.97
C SER A 206 -34.15 9.39 -18.33
N ASN A 207 -34.29 8.40 -17.43
CA ASN A 207 -35.58 7.96 -16.90
C ASN A 207 -35.62 7.89 -15.36
N GLY A 208 -34.70 8.57 -14.67
CA GLY A 208 -34.61 8.54 -13.21
C GLY A 208 -34.18 7.18 -12.65
N ALA A 209 -34.47 6.95 -11.38
CA ALA A 209 -34.18 5.70 -10.68
C ALA A 209 -35.32 5.35 -9.72
N ASP A 210 -35.59 4.06 -9.57
CA ASP A 210 -36.45 3.55 -8.50
C ASP A 210 -35.81 3.78 -7.12
N ALA A 211 -36.63 4.02 -6.10
CA ALA A 211 -36.15 4.36 -4.77
C ALA A 211 -35.40 3.20 -4.06
N GLY A 212 -35.70 1.95 -4.42
CA GLY A 212 -34.99 0.77 -3.91
C GLY A 212 -33.78 0.37 -4.76
N HIS A 213 -33.63 0.99 -5.94
CA HIS A 213 -32.61 0.67 -6.95
C HIS A 213 -32.01 1.96 -7.54
N PRO A 214 -31.31 2.75 -6.70
CA PRO A 214 -30.79 4.07 -7.06
C PRO A 214 -29.67 4.00 -8.10
N LEU A 215 -29.30 5.16 -8.68
CA LEU A 215 -28.17 5.25 -9.61
C LEU A 215 -26.85 4.83 -8.98
N SER A 216 -26.61 5.15 -7.71
CA SER A 216 -25.34 4.88 -7.02
C SER A 216 -24.90 3.42 -7.08
N ASN A 217 -25.84 2.50 -7.27
CA ASN A 217 -25.60 1.07 -7.42
C ASN A 217 -24.84 0.69 -8.70
N LEU A 218 -24.71 1.59 -9.68
CA LEU A 218 -24.05 1.30 -10.97
C LEU A 218 -22.53 1.41 -10.95
N THR A 219 -21.99 1.98 -9.88
CA THR A 219 -20.58 2.36 -9.76
C THR A 219 -20.09 2.14 -8.33
N ASP A 220 -20.77 1.28 -7.56
CA ASP A 220 -20.38 0.95 -6.18
C ASP A 220 -19.45 -0.27 -6.12
N ASN A 221 -19.10 -0.82 -7.29
CA ASN A 221 -18.30 -2.02 -7.47
C ASN A 221 -18.99 -3.30 -6.99
N ASP A 222 -20.32 -3.29 -6.79
CA ASP A 222 -21.12 -4.44 -6.34
C ASP A 222 -22.20 -4.78 -7.37
N ASP A 223 -21.95 -5.83 -8.17
CA ASP A 223 -22.89 -6.30 -9.19
C ASP A 223 -24.02 -7.22 -8.68
N ASP A 224 -24.17 -7.33 -7.35
CA ASP A 224 -25.37 -7.92 -6.73
C ASP A 224 -26.48 -6.87 -6.50
N THR A 225 -26.17 -5.58 -6.64
CA THR A 225 -27.16 -4.49 -6.58
C THR A 225 -27.60 -4.07 -7.99
N LEU A 226 -28.73 -3.36 -8.08
CA LEU A 226 -29.30 -2.91 -9.36
C LEU A 226 -29.65 -1.44 -9.31
N TRP A 227 -29.43 -0.76 -10.43
CA TRP A 227 -30.24 0.38 -10.82
C TRP A 227 -31.44 -0.09 -11.65
N VAL A 228 -32.61 0.53 -11.43
CA VAL A 228 -33.84 0.28 -12.19
C VAL A 228 -34.48 1.59 -12.62
N ALA A 229 -34.83 1.72 -13.90
CA ALA A 229 -35.50 2.92 -14.43
C ALA A 229 -36.95 3.06 -13.90
N ILE A 230 -37.32 4.23 -13.37
CA ILE A 230 -38.56 4.41 -12.58
C ILE A 230 -39.87 4.16 -13.35
N ASN A 231 -39.86 4.31 -14.68
CA ASN A 231 -41.07 4.23 -15.52
C ASN A 231 -41.08 3.03 -16.48
N GLY A 232 -40.11 2.11 -16.36
CA GLY A 232 -40.07 0.86 -17.14
C GLY A 232 -40.01 1.03 -18.66
N SER A 233 -39.73 2.24 -19.15
CA SER A 233 -39.80 2.57 -20.58
C SER A 233 -38.44 2.39 -21.25
N THR A 234 -38.40 1.73 -22.40
CA THR A 234 -37.22 1.69 -23.27
C THR A 234 -37.35 2.67 -24.45
N PRO A 235 -36.24 3.26 -24.93
CA PRO A 235 -34.91 3.14 -24.38
C PRO A 235 -34.77 3.88 -23.03
N SER A 236 -33.95 3.34 -22.14
CA SER A 236 -33.51 4.00 -20.91
C SER A 236 -31.99 3.97 -20.86
N SER A 237 -31.38 5.09 -20.53
CA SER A 237 -29.93 5.26 -20.54
C SER A 237 -29.42 5.79 -19.22
N VAL A 238 -28.19 5.40 -18.90
CA VAL A 238 -27.39 5.93 -17.81
C VAL A 238 -26.08 6.42 -18.38
N THR A 239 -25.63 7.58 -17.90
CA THR A 239 -24.35 8.16 -18.27
C THR A 239 -23.49 8.26 -17.03
N VAL A 240 -22.34 7.60 -17.10
CA VAL A 240 -21.23 7.68 -16.15
C VAL A 240 -20.31 8.80 -16.60
N ASP A 241 -20.20 9.84 -15.77
CA ASP A 241 -19.27 10.95 -15.98
C ASP A 241 -18.02 10.72 -15.14
N LEU A 242 -16.90 10.47 -15.82
CA LEU A 242 -15.61 10.15 -15.19
C LEU A 242 -14.91 11.42 -14.64
N GLY A 243 -15.46 12.61 -14.90
CA GLY A 243 -14.94 13.90 -14.44
C GLY A 243 -13.73 14.43 -15.23
N ARG A 244 -13.04 13.55 -15.99
CA ARG A 244 -11.99 13.89 -16.96
C ARG A 244 -11.83 12.77 -17.99
N ALA A 245 -11.04 13.01 -19.03
CA ALA A 245 -10.68 11.98 -20.00
C ALA A 245 -9.72 10.95 -19.40
N TYR A 246 -10.05 9.66 -19.53
CA TYR A 246 -9.19 8.53 -19.19
C TYR A 246 -8.85 7.73 -20.45
N PRO A 247 -7.61 7.20 -20.58
CA PRO A 247 -7.37 6.10 -21.52
C PRO A 247 -8.19 4.89 -21.04
N VAL A 248 -8.97 4.27 -21.92
CA VAL A 248 -9.83 3.13 -21.58
C VAL A 248 -9.54 1.97 -22.51
N TYR A 249 -9.35 0.77 -21.96
CA TYR A 249 -9.14 -0.47 -22.74
C TYR A 249 -10.34 -1.42 -22.68
N ASP A 250 -11.20 -1.31 -21.66
CA ASP A 250 -12.39 -2.14 -21.53
C ASP A 250 -13.51 -1.40 -20.81
N ILE A 251 -14.73 -1.62 -21.28
CA ILE A 251 -15.96 -1.17 -20.63
C ILE A 251 -16.78 -2.43 -20.37
N GLN A 252 -16.93 -2.79 -19.10
CA GLN A 252 -17.73 -3.95 -18.70
C GLN A 252 -19.11 -3.49 -18.24
N VAL A 253 -20.15 -4.15 -18.73
CA VAL A 253 -21.53 -3.94 -18.28
C VAL A 253 -22.06 -5.24 -17.68
N ALA A 254 -22.49 -5.15 -16.42
CA ALA A 254 -23.12 -6.25 -15.70
C ALA A 254 -24.64 -6.02 -15.57
N PHE A 255 -25.40 -7.10 -15.72
CA PHE A 255 -26.84 -7.16 -15.55
C PHE A 255 -27.20 -8.15 -14.42
N GLU A 256 -28.47 -8.15 -14.01
CA GLU A 256 -29.00 -9.03 -12.95
C GLU A 256 -28.65 -10.51 -13.19
N LYS A 257 -27.94 -11.15 -12.25
CA LYS A 257 -27.55 -12.57 -12.35
C LYS A 257 -28.67 -13.53 -11.95
N ALA A 258 -29.41 -13.24 -10.88
CA ALA A 258 -30.48 -14.08 -10.35
C ALA A 258 -31.63 -13.24 -9.79
N PRO A 259 -32.92 -13.60 -10.06
CA PRO A 259 -33.39 -14.82 -10.71
C PRO A 259 -33.52 -14.72 -12.25
N ALA A 260 -32.66 -13.94 -12.91
CA ALA A 260 -32.66 -13.72 -14.36
C ALA A 260 -32.77 -15.00 -15.20
N VAL A 261 -32.04 -16.04 -14.79
CA VAL A 261 -32.02 -17.38 -15.40
C VAL A 261 -33.41 -18.04 -15.44
N ASP A 262 -34.23 -17.82 -14.42
CA ASP A 262 -35.58 -18.39 -14.28
C ASP A 262 -36.67 -17.51 -14.89
N ARG A 263 -36.44 -16.19 -14.97
CA ARG A 263 -37.42 -15.18 -15.44
C ARG A 263 -37.28 -14.80 -16.91
N ARG A 264 -36.22 -15.23 -17.60
CA ARG A 264 -35.93 -14.90 -19.02
C ARG A 264 -35.77 -13.39 -19.24
N LEU A 265 -34.88 -12.77 -18.46
CA LEU A 265 -34.53 -11.36 -18.61
C LEU A 265 -33.66 -11.18 -19.86
N PHE A 266 -34.28 -10.84 -20.98
CA PHE A 266 -33.61 -10.45 -22.22
C PHE A 266 -33.64 -8.92 -22.32
N ILE A 267 -32.45 -8.33 -22.21
CA ILE A 267 -32.19 -6.90 -22.26
C ILE A 267 -31.27 -6.67 -23.45
N ASP A 268 -31.76 -5.97 -24.46
CA ASP A 268 -30.92 -5.47 -25.54
C ASP A 268 -30.34 -4.13 -25.12
N TYR A 269 -29.03 -3.95 -25.31
CA TYR A 269 -28.35 -2.73 -24.89
C TYR A 269 -27.29 -2.31 -25.90
N LYS A 270 -26.89 -1.04 -25.80
CA LYS A 270 -25.72 -0.49 -26.47
C LYS A 270 -24.87 0.30 -25.49
N VAL A 271 -23.58 0.38 -25.78
CA VAL A 271 -22.58 1.13 -25.05
C VAL A 271 -21.97 2.17 -25.99
N GLU A 272 -21.98 3.42 -25.55
CA GLU A 272 -21.38 4.55 -26.24
C GLU A 272 -20.38 5.24 -25.31
N ALA A 273 -19.32 5.81 -25.87
CA ALA A 273 -18.34 6.59 -25.14
C ALA A 273 -18.19 7.98 -25.76
N GLU A 274 -18.04 9.01 -24.94
CA GLU A 274 -17.71 10.36 -25.39
C GLU A 274 -16.19 10.48 -25.55
N ILE A 275 -15.74 10.61 -26.80
CA ILE A 275 -14.33 10.70 -27.19
C ILE A 275 -14.15 12.01 -27.95
N ASN A 276 -13.29 12.90 -27.45
CA ASN A 276 -13.07 14.23 -28.04
C ASN A 276 -14.37 15.05 -28.24
N GLY A 277 -15.35 14.90 -27.34
CA GLY A 277 -16.65 15.58 -27.39
C GLY A 277 -17.65 14.99 -28.40
N GLU A 278 -17.34 13.85 -29.01
CA GLU A 278 -18.26 13.11 -29.90
C GLU A 278 -18.62 11.75 -29.30
N TRP A 279 -19.89 11.36 -29.40
CA TRP A 279 -20.36 10.04 -28.98
C TRP A 279 -20.03 8.99 -30.04
N VAL A 280 -19.28 7.96 -29.63
CA VAL A 280 -18.89 6.83 -30.46
C VAL A 280 -19.55 5.56 -29.90
N GLU A 281 -20.21 4.78 -30.76
CA GLU A 281 -20.72 3.46 -30.36
C GLU A 281 -19.56 2.48 -30.20
N ILE A 282 -19.41 1.94 -28.99
CA ILE A 282 -18.37 0.99 -28.63
C ILE A 282 -18.82 -0.44 -28.90
N GLY A 283 -20.09 -0.72 -28.61
CA GLY A 283 -20.65 -2.05 -28.83
C GLY A 283 -22.12 -2.12 -28.48
N SER A 284 -22.71 -3.28 -28.76
CA SER A 284 -24.06 -3.63 -28.37
C SER A 284 -24.16 -5.11 -28.09
N GLY A 285 -25.19 -5.50 -27.35
CA GLY A 285 -25.39 -6.88 -26.96
C GLY A 285 -26.79 -7.14 -26.46
N ALA A 286 -27.03 -8.40 -26.10
CA ALA A 286 -28.27 -8.84 -25.50
C ALA A 286 -27.95 -9.84 -24.39
N THR A 287 -28.53 -9.65 -23.20
CA THR A 287 -28.41 -10.63 -22.12
C THR A 287 -28.97 -11.98 -22.57
N THR A 288 -28.41 -13.08 -22.06
CA THR A 288 -28.92 -14.43 -22.30
C THR A 288 -29.05 -15.17 -20.98
N LYS A 289 -29.63 -16.37 -21.01
CA LYS A 289 -29.75 -17.18 -19.80
C LYS A 289 -28.36 -17.53 -19.21
N GLU A 290 -27.35 -17.62 -20.06
CA GLU A 290 -25.99 -18.03 -19.69
C GLU A 290 -25.02 -16.85 -19.53
N GLN A 291 -25.36 -15.66 -20.02
CA GLN A 291 -24.48 -14.50 -20.02
C GLN A 291 -25.21 -13.21 -19.60
N GLN A 292 -24.71 -12.60 -18.52
CA GLN A 292 -25.24 -11.36 -17.93
C GLN A 292 -24.14 -10.29 -17.78
N ILE A 293 -22.89 -10.61 -18.10
CA ILE A 293 -21.76 -9.68 -18.05
C ILE A 293 -21.14 -9.66 -19.44
N PHE A 294 -20.78 -8.45 -19.89
CA PHE A 294 -20.24 -8.21 -21.21
C PHE A 294 -19.09 -7.23 -21.13
N ASP A 295 -17.96 -7.64 -21.68
CA ASP A 295 -16.76 -6.83 -21.85
C ASP A 295 -16.76 -6.23 -23.26
N HIS A 296 -16.37 -4.97 -23.36
CA HIS A 296 -16.25 -4.23 -24.59
C HIS A 296 -14.83 -3.71 -24.73
N ILE A 297 -13.95 -4.62 -25.16
CA ILE A 297 -12.52 -4.35 -25.30
C ILE A 297 -12.30 -3.37 -26.46
N LEU A 298 -11.56 -2.31 -26.17
CA LEU A 298 -11.11 -1.29 -27.11
C LEU A 298 -9.67 -1.59 -27.53
N GLU A 299 -9.43 -1.73 -28.84
CA GLU A 299 -8.08 -2.01 -29.37
C GLU A 299 -7.14 -0.81 -29.26
N ASP A 300 -7.69 0.40 -29.45
CA ASP A 300 -7.01 1.67 -29.19
C ASP A 300 -7.47 2.20 -27.81
N LEU A 301 -6.64 3.02 -27.16
CA LEU A 301 -6.96 3.66 -25.88
C LEU A 301 -7.47 5.09 -26.10
N PRO A 302 -8.76 5.31 -26.42
CA PRO A 302 -9.29 6.65 -26.54
C PRO A 302 -9.34 7.34 -25.17
N GLY A 303 -9.17 8.65 -25.17
CA GLY A 303 -9.54 9.50 -24.04
C GLY A 303 -11.06 9.54 -23.91
N VAL A 304 -11.62 8.73 -23.01
CA VAL A 304 -13.06 8.66 -22.72
C VAL A 304 -13.37 9.56 -21.53
N GLU A 305 -14.28 10.51 -21.71
CA GLU A 305 -14.76 11.39 -20.62
C GLU A 305 -16.04 10.86 -19.99
N LYS A 306 -16.92 10.27 -20.81
CA LYS A 306 -18.20 9.72 -20.36
C LYS A 306 -18.49 8.39 -21.04
N VAL A 307 -19.17 7.50 -20.32
CA VAL A 307 -19.71 6.24 -20.85
C VAL A 307 -21.21 6.26 -20.69
N CYS A 308 -21.93 5.95 -21.77
CA CYS A 308 -23.38 5.85 -21.80
C CYS A 308 -23.78 4.41 -22.10
N VAL A 309 -24.51 3.79 -21.18
CA VAL A 309 -25.14 2.49 -21.40
C VAL A 309 -26.63 2.73 -21.62
N THR A 310 -27.13 2.34 -22.79
CA THR A 310 -28.54 2.44 -23.14
C THR A 310 -29.15 1.05 -23.20
N VAL A 311 -30.08 0.75 -22.30
CA VAL A 311 -31.02 -0.35 -22.47
C VAL A 311 -32.00 0.03 -23.56
N THR A 312 -31.87 -0.60 -24.72
CA THR A 312 -32.64 -0.28 -25.93
C THR A 312 -33.99 -1.01 -25.97
N SER A 313 -34.06 -2.20 -25.38
CA SER A 313 -35.22 -3.08 -25.43
C SER A 313 -35.19 -4.05 -24.24
N VAL A 314 -36.38 -4.42 -23.74
CA VAL A 314 -36.57 -5.43 -22.69
C VAL A 314 -37.76 -6.31 -23.05
N ASP A 315 -37.67 -7.60 -22.75
CA ASP A 315 -38.74 -8.54 -23.07
C ASP A 315 -39.97 -8.40 -22.13
N GLY A 316 -41.16 -8.28 -22.70
CA GLY A 316 -42.43 -8.36 -21.96
C GLY A 316 -42.70 -7.19 -21.02
N SER A 317 -42.88 -7.48 -19.72
CA SER A 317 -43.29 -6.52 -18.67
C SER A 317 -42.14 -6.14 -17.73
N LEU A 318 -40.90 -6.25 -18.19
CA LEU A 318 -39.69 -5.99 -17.41
C LEU A 318 -39.36 -4.49 -17.38
N TYR A 319 -38.62 -4.09 -16.35
CA TYR A 319 -38.07 -2.75 -16.24
C TYR A 319 -36.61 -2.76 -16.74
N PRO A 320 -36.14 -1.71 -17.42
CA PRO A 320 -34.72 -1.54 -17.72
C PRO A 320 -33.92 -1.52 -16.41
N ALA A 321 -32.96 -2.42 -16.31
CA ALA A 321 -32.10 -2.56 -15.14
C ALA A 321 -30.67 -2.87 -15.58
N ILE A 322 -29.70 -2.33 -14.84
CA ILE A 322 -28.27 -2.57 -15.00
C ILE A 322 -27.72 -2.77 -13.59
N ALA A 323 -26.84 -3.76 -13.42
CA ALA A 323 -26.21 -4.03 -12.14
C ALA A 323 -25.02 -3.09 -11.91
N GLU A 324 -24.04 -3.12 -12.80
CA GLU A 324 -22.81 -2.34 -12.65
C GLU A 324 -22.28 -1.92 -14.04
N VAL A 325 -21.64 -0.75 -14.10
CA VAL A 325 -20.86 -0.29 -15.24
C VAL A 325 -19.42 -0.05 -14.78
N ARG A 326 -18.50 -0.88 -15.25
CA ARG A 326 -17.06 -0.75 -14.96
C ARG A 326 -16.34 -0.19 -16.17
N VAL A 327 -15.42 0.73 -15.93
CA VAL A 327 -14.60 1.35 -16.98
C VAL A 327 -13.16 1.16 -16.58
N TYR A 328 -12.42 0.34 -17.33
CA TYR A 328 -11.07 -0.03 -16.97
C TYR A 328 -10.05 0.77 -17.75
N SER A 329 -9.17 1.46 -17.02
CA SER A 329 -8.17 2.36 -17.59
C SER A 329 -6.83 1.68 -17.86
N SER A 330 -6.53 0.60 -17.13
CA SER A 330 -5.34 -0.22 -17.32
C SER A 330 -5.46 -1.60 -16.65
N LYS A 331 -4.80 -2.61 -17.22
CA LYS A 331 -4.53 -3.91 -16.58
C LYS A 331 -3.31 -3.87 -15.65
N GLY A 332 -2.72 -2.70 -15.44
CA GLY A 332 -1.44 -2.58 -14.74
C GLY A 332 -0.27 -3.18 -15.50
N ILE A 333 0.81 -3.44 -14.78
CA ILE A 333 1.99 -4.13 -15.30
C ILE A 333 1.76 -5.64 -15.26
N GLN A 334 1.98 -6.27 -16.39
CA GLN A 334 1.84 -7.70 -16.62
C GLN A 334 3.21 -8.37 -16.72
N ILE A 335 3.26 -9.65 -16.33
CA ILE A 335 4.48 -10.46 -16.33
C ILE A 335 4.55 -11.26 -17.64
N ALA A 336 5.60 -11.05 -18.42
CA ALA A 336 5.85 -11.85 -19.62
C ALA A 336 6.58 -13.16 -19.32
N ASP A 337 7.41 -13.20 -18.27
CA ASP A 337 8.24 -14.35 -17.90
C ASP A 337 8.17 -14.61 -16.39
N THR A 338 7.21 -15.45 -15.98
CA THR A 338 6.93 -15.75 -14.56
C THR A 338 7.99 -16.61 -13.89
N GLU A 339 8.97 -17.15 -14.63
CA GLU A 339 10.10 -17.86 -14.05
C GLU A 339 11.14 -16.89 -13.47
N LYS A 340 11.23 -15.68 -14.02
CA LYS A 340 12.24 -14.68 -13.65
C LYS A 340 11.71 -13.55 -12.78
N VAL A 341 10.41 -13.29 -12.85
CA VAL A 341 9.78 -12.24 -12.06
C VAL A 341 8.48 -12.76 -11.49
N THR A 342 8.25 -12.51 -10.20
CA THR A 342 6.96 -12.71 -9.56
C THR A 342 6.51 -11.42 -8.91
N LYS A 343 5.19 -11.29 -8.73
CA LYS A 343 4.57 -10.16 -8.07
C LYS A 343 3.90 -10.65 -6.79
N THR A 344 4.20 -9.99 -5.68
CA THR A 344 3.52 -10.18 -4.40
C THR A 344 2.51 -9.04 -4.18
N GLU A 345 1.85 -9.01 -3.03
CA GLU A 345 0.95 -7.90 -2.69
C GLU A 345 1.71 -6.56 -2.56
N THR A 346 2.99 -6.59 -2.17
CA THR A 346 3.74 -5.38 -1.79
C THR A 346 5.01 -5.12 -2.61
N GLU A 347 5.54 -6.12 -3.32
CA GLU A 347 6.80 -6.00 -4.07
C GLU A 347 6.87 -6.91 -5.30
N TRP A 348 7.69 -6.49 -6.27
CA TRP A 348 8.19 -7.31 -7.37
C TRP A 348 9.42 -8.10 -6.92
N GLN A 349 9.38 -9.42 -7.01
CA GLN A 349 10.55 -10.26 -6.75
C GLN A 349 11.24 -10.57 -8.07
N ILE A 350 12.49 -10.13 -8.19
CA ILE A 350 13.28 -10.20 -9.41
C ILE A 350 14.33 -11.28 -9.26
N GLY A 351 14.39 -12.19 -10.21
CA GLY A 351 15.39 -13.26 -10.26
C GLY A 351 16.81 -12.72 -10.35
N SER A 352 17.75 -13.43 -9.74
CA SER A 352 19.16 -13.02 -9.68
C SER A 352 19.81 -12.84 -11.05
N GLU A 353 19.27 -13.44 -12.10
CA GLU A 353 19.72 -13.36 -13.48
C GLU A 353 19.42 -12.02 -14.18
N ILE A 354 18.45 -11.24 -13.67
CA ILE A 354 18.13 -9.92 -14.20
C ILE A 354 19.00 -8.89 -13.46
N LYS A 355 19.90 -8.23 -14.17
CA LYS A 355 20.88 -7.30 -13.58
C LYS A 355 20.59 -5.85 -13.90
N THR A 356 19.91 -5.58 -15.01
CA THR A 356 19.70 -4.23 -15.53
C THR A 356 18.22 -3.87 -15.68
N VAL A 357 17.95 -2.56 -15.70
CA VAL A 357 16.61 -2.02 -15.97
C VAL A 357 16.07 -2.51 -17.32
N GLY A 358 16.91 -2.55 -18.36
CA GLY A 358 16.51 -3.03 -19.69
C GLY A 358 16.11 -4.51 -19.69
N GLU A 359 16.83 -5.35 -18.95
CA GLU A 359 16.47 -6.78 -18.79
C GLU A 359 15.15 -6.96 -18.03
N LEU A 360 14.89 -6.15 -17.00
CA LEU A 360 13.62 -6.17 -16.27
C LEU A 360 12.45 -5.73 -17.16
N LYS A 361 12.61 -4.62 -17.88
CA LYS A 361 11.60 -4.13 -18.83
C LYS A 361 11.31 -5.14 -19.94
N ALA A 362 12.26 -5.99 -20.32
CA ALA A 362 12.06 -7.02 -21.34
C ALA A 362 11.18 -8.19 -20.87
N VAL A 363 11.02 -8.38 -19.56
CA VAL A 363 10.19 -9.46 -18.97
C VAL A 363 8.88 -8.95 -18.37
N LEU A 364 8.63 -7.64 -18.46
CA LEU A 364 7.38 -6.99 -18.09
C LEU A 364 6.73 -6.42 -19.34
N TYR A 365 5.41 -6.27 -19.32
CA TYR A 365 4.71 -5.52 -20.36
C TYR A 365 3.49 -4.83 -19.77
N ALA A 366 3.06 -3.74 -20.42
CA ALA A 366 1.80 -3.10 -20.14
C ALA A 366 1.07 -2.88 -21.46
N GLU A 367 -0.25 -2.96 -21.44
CA GLU A 367 -1.07 -2.63 -22.62
C GLU A 367 -1.18 -1.12 -22.84
N VAL A 368 -0.78 -0.32 -21.85
CA VAL A 368 -0.89 1.13 -21.85
C VAL A 368 0.46 1.78 -21.49
N ASP A 369 0.95 2.70 -22.33
CA ASP A 369 2.17 3.51 -22.09
C ASP A 369 3.46 2.71 -21.76
N GLU A 370 4.53 3.38 -21.33
CA GLU A 370 5.84 2.78 -21.03
C GLU A 370 6.05 2.49 -19.52
N ILE A 371 6.59 1.30 -19.23
CA ILE A 371 7.06 0.92 -17.91
C ILE A 371 8.39 1.63 -17.61
N SER A 372 8.43 2.35 -16.50
CA SER A 372 9.63 3.01 -15.99
C SER A 372 10.13 2.29 -14.74
N VAL A 373 11.45 2.30 -14.51
CA VAL A 373 12.05 1.88 -13.24
C VAL A 373 12.67 3.10 -12.58
N CYS A 374 12.42 3.32 -11.30
CA CYS A 374 12.78 4.55 -10.60
C CYS A 374 13.60 4.29 -9.33
N ASP A 375 14.53 5.19 -9.06
CA ASP A 375 15.16 5.36 -7.75
C ASP A 375 14.58 6.64 -7.12
N GLY A 376 13.61 6.46 -6.22
CA GLY A 376 12.75 7.56 -5.79
C GLY A 376 12.06 8.22 -6.99
N ASP A 377 12.30 9.51 -7.19
CA ASP A 377 11.74 10.29 -8.31
C ASP A 377 12.55 10.21 -9.61
N ILE A 378 13.70 9.55 -9.59
CA ILE A 378 14.63 9.51 -10.73
C ILE A 378 14.31 8.30 -11.60
N VAL A 379 13.86 8.56 -12.84
CA VAL A 379 13.69 7.50 -13.85
C VAL A 379 15.06 7.01 -14.33
N LEU A 380 15.30 5.72 -14.18
CA LEU A 380 16.54 5.05 -14.54
C LEU A 380 16.58 4.68 -16.03
N THR A 381 17.78 4.68 -16.61
CA THR A 381 18.01 4.23 -18.00
C THR A 381 18.14 2.72 -18.09
N ASP A 382 17.89 2.13 -19.27
CA ASP A 382 17.97 0.68 -19.49
C ASP A 382 19.32 0.05 -19.09
N ASP A 383 20.44 0.79 -19.22
CA ASP A 383 21.79 0.32 -18.84
C ASP A 383 22.06 0.35 -17.33
N SER A 384 21.14 0.89 -16.51
CA SER A 384 21.32 1.00 -15.05
C SER A 384 21.22 -0.37 -14.40
N LEU A 385 22.09 -0.64 -13.43
CA LEU A 385 21.98 -1.82 -12.58
C LEU A 385 20.76 -1.71 -11.68
N LEU A 386 20.10 -2.84 -11.40
CA LEU A 386 19.00 -2.90 -10.46
C LEU A 386 19.52 -2.99 -9.03
N GLU A 387 18.79 -2.38 -8.10
CA GLU A 387 19.00 -2.52 -6.67
C GLU A 387 17.64 -2.73 -5.97
N THR A 388 17.65 -3.48 -4.87
CA THR A 388 16.47 -3.65 -4.02
C THR A 388 16.02 -2.29 -3.48
N GLY A 389 14.72 -2.01 -3.57
CA GLY A 389 14.12 -0.75 -3.15
C GLY A 389 13.79 0.23 -4.29
N TYR A 390 14.33 0.02 -5.50
CA TYR A 390 13.85 0.73 -6.69
C TYR A 390 12.40 0.35 -6.98
N THR A 391 11.65 1.21 -7.68
CA THR A 391 10.24 0.92 -8.02
C THR A 391 10.05 0.67 -9.51
N VAL A 392 9.14 -0.25 -9.84
CA VAL A 392 8.58 -0.34 -11.19
C VAL A 392 7.30 0.47 -11.22
N MET A 393 7.23 1.40 -12.17
CA MET A 393 6.15 2.36 -12.30
C MET A 393 5.53 2.31 -13.69
N LEU A 394 4.20 2.29 -13.73
CA LEU A 394 3.40 2.48 -14.92
C LEU A 394 2.66 3.80 -14.83
N LYS A 395 2.83 4.67 -15.83
CA LYS A 395 2.08 5.91 -15.97
C LYS A 395 1.33 5.91 -17.28
N ALA A 396 0.05 6.23 -17.30
CA ALA A 396 -0.67 6.56 -18.53
C ALA A 396 -1.20 7.98 -18.45
N SER A 397 -0.88 8.80 -19.45
CA SER A 397 -1.36 10.21 -19.51
C SER A 397 -1.05 11.02 -18.24
N ASN A 398 0.14 10.81 -17.65
CA ASN A 398 0.60 11.39 -16.37
C ASN A 398 -0.13 10.93 -15.10
N VAL A 399 -1.01 9.94 -15.19
CA VAL A 399 -1.59 9.24 -14.03
C VAL A 399 -0.74 8.01 -13.76
N VAL A 400 -0.22 7.86 -12.53
CA VAL A 400 0.41 6.59 -12.15
C VAL A 400 -0.69 5.58 -11.94
N ILE A 401 -0.56 4.47 -12.66
CA ILE A 401 -1.44 3.31 -12.58
C ILE A 401 -0.87 2.31 -11.56
N GLU A 402 0.45 2.15 -11.55
CA GLU A 402 1.13 1.20 -10.69
C GLU A 402 2.49 1.77 -10.29
N ASN A 403 2.88 1.59 -9.03
CA ASN A 403 4.21 1.95 -8.52
C ASN A 403 4.54 1.04 -7.34
N MET A 404 5.43 0.06 -7.55
CA MET A 404 5.72 -0.97 -6.55
C MET A 404 7.22 -1.24 -6.45
N PRO A 405 7.78 -1.41 -5.24
CA PRO A 405 9.21 -1.67 -5.07
C PRO A 405 9.63 -3.02 -5.63
N ILE A 406 10.91 -3.14 -5.98
CA ILE A 406 11.57 -4.37 -6.38
C ILE A 406 12.43 -4.91 -5.26
N ARG A 407 12.48 -6.23 -5.18
CA ARG A 407 13.41 -6.98 -4.37
C ARG A 407 14.17 -7.98 -5.22
N LEU A 408 15.50 -7.86 -5.21
CA LEU A 408 16.36 -8.80 -5.90
C LEU A 408 16.48 -10.10 -5.09
N SER A 409 16.34 -11.22 -5.78
CA SER A 409 16.61 -12.55 -5.25
C SER A 409 18.11 -12.78 -5.14
N ALA A 410 18.54 -13.47 -4.08
CA ALA A 410 19.94 -13.83 -3.91
C ALA A 410 20.39 -14.83 -4.99
N ASP A 411 21.60 -14.63 -5.50
CA ASP A 411 22.29 -15.58 -6.37
C ASP A 411 22.84 -16.74 -5.53
N LYS A 412 22.26 -17.93 -5.76
CA LYS A 412 22.56 -19.16 -5.02
C LYS A 412 23.56 -20.08 -5.74
N GLN A 413 24.04 -19.71 -6.92
CA GLN A 413 24.79 -20.64 -7.78
C GLN A 413 26.07 -21.16 -7.10
N GLU A 414 26.86 -20.29 -6.47
CA GLU A 414 28.08 -20.72 -5.78
C GLU A 414 27.78 -21.65 -4.60
N LEU A 415 26.70 -21.38 -3.86
CA LEU A 415 26.29 -22.21 -2.73
C LEU A 415 25.86 -23.61 -3.19
N ASP A 416 25.07 -23.69 -4.27
CA ASP A 416 24.66 -24.95 -4.89
C ASP A 416 25.88 -25.80 -5.32
N GLU A 417 26.86 -25.18 -5.98
CA GLU A 417 28.07 -25.86 -6.43
C GLU A 417 28.89 -26.43 -5.26
N ILE A 418 29.01 -25.70 -4.16
CA ILE A 418 29.80 -26.13 -3.00
C ILE A 418 29.05 -27.18 -2.18
N VAL A 419 27.71 -27.08 -2.07
CA VAL A 419 26.87 -28.13 -1.46
C VAL A 419 27.03 -29.44 -2.22
N ALA A 420 27.06 -29.40 -3.55
CA ALA A 420 27.31 -30.58 -4.37
C ALA A 420 28.71 -31.17 -4.14
N GLN A 421 29.74 -30.33 -4.06
CA GLN A 421 31.11 -30.78 -3.76
C GLN A 421 31.21 -31.44 -2.38
N ALA A 422 30.66 -30.81 -1.35
CA ALA A 422 30.63 -31.34 0.01
C ALA A 422 29.88 -32.68 0.08
N GLY A 423 28.74 -32.78 -0.60
CA GLY A 423 27.93 -34.00 -0.65
C GLY A 423 28.59 -35.18 -1.37
N ALA A 424 29.62 -34.94 -2.19
CA ALA A 424 30.38 -35.99 -2.87
C ALA A 424 31.50 -36.61 -2.01
N LEU A 425 31.80 -36.02 -0.84
CA LEU A 425 32.80 -36.53 0.08
C LEU A 425 32.30 -37.78 0.81
N ASN A 426 33.22 -38.66 1.22
CA ASN A 426 32.88 -39.89 1.92
C ASN A 426 33.26 -39.79 3.41
N GLU A 427 32.29 -39.99 4.28
CA GLU A 427 32.45 -39.94 5.73
C GLU A 427 33.62 -40.77 6.25
N ASN A 428 33.83 -41.97 5.68
CA ASN A 428 34.82 -42.91 6.16
C ASN A 428 36.28 -42.49 5.93
N ASP A 429 36.50 -41.43 5.14
CA ASP A 429 37.84 -40.92 4.88
C ASP A 429 38.29 -39.86 5.91
N TYR A 430 37.38 -39.39 6.78
CA TYR A 430 37.62 -38.28 7.71
C TYR A 430 37.32 -38.61 9.17
N THR A 431 37.88 -37.83 10.10
CA THR A 431 37.61 -37.97 11.54
C THR A 431 36.16 -37.59 11.85
N SER A 432 35.55 -38.25 12.85
CA SER A 432 34.16 -37.98 13.23
C SER A 432 33.92 -36.52 13.64
N GLU A 433 34.90 -35.87 14.27
CA GLU A 433 34.81 -34.47 14.68
C GLU A 433 34.77 -33.52 13.47
N SER A 434 35.72 -33.67 12.53
CA SER A 434 35.77 -32.82 11.32
C SER A 434 34.60 -33.11 10.37
N TRP A 435 34.14 -34.36 10.30
CA TRP A 435 32.94 -34.72 9.53
C TRP A 435 31.65 -34.14 10.11
N ASN A 436 31.48 -34.16 11.43
CA ASN A 436 30.31 -33.55 12.08
C ASN A 436 30.23 -32.04 11.80
N ALA A 437 31.37 -31.34 11.78
CA ALA A 437 31.42 -29.92 11.42
C ALA A 437 30.95 -29.68 9.97
N LEU A 438 31.42 -30.51 9.02
CA LEU A 438 30.96 -30.46 7.63
C LEU A 438 29.45 -30.77 7.50
N SER A 439 28.98 -31.83 8.16
CA SER A 439 27.57 -32.25 8.09
C SER A 439 26.63 -31.14 8.58
N ASN A 440 26.99 -30.46 9.68
CA ASN A 440 26.22 -29.32 10.19
C ASN A 440 26.22 -28.13 9.22
N ALA A 441 27.38 -27.77 8.66
CA ALA A 441 27.46 -26.68 7.68
C ALA A 441 26.69 -26.99 6.40
N LEU A 442 26.72 -28.25 5.95
CA LEU A 442 25.99 -28.74 4.79
C LEU A 442 24.47 -28.70 5.02
N ALA A 443 24.01 -29.06 6.23
CA ALA A 443 22.60 -28.95 6.59
C ALA A 443 22.12 -27.49 6.55
N GLY A 444 22.87 -26.56 7.18
CA GLY A 444 22.53 -25.14 7.14
C GLY A 444 22.55 -24.55 5.72
N ALA A 445 23.53 -24.91 4.90
CA ALA A 445 23.58 -24.50 3.50
C ALA A 445 22.36 -24.97 2.70
N LYS A 446 21.89 -26.21 2.92
CA LYS A 446 20.67 -26.72 2.27
C LYS A 446 19.41 -25.99 2.71
N GLU A 447 19.29 -25.64 3.99
CA GLU A 447 18.18 -24.82 4.49
C GLU A 447 18.14 -23.44 3.82
N ILE A 448 19.30 -22.80 3.61
CA ILE A 448 19.42 -21.52 2.90
C ILE A 448 19.02 -21.68 1.42
N LEU A 449 19.41 -22.77 0.76
CA LEU A 449 19.03 -23.06 -0.63
C LEU A 449 17.51 -23.22 -0.79
N GLU A 450 16.86 -23.86 0.18
CA GLU A 450 15.41 -24.09 0.19
C GLU A 450 14.59 -22.84 0.56
N GLY A 451 15.19 -21.82 1.18
CA GLY A 451 14.52 -20.59 1.63
C GLY A 451 14.55 -19.42 0.62
N ASN A 452 14.18 -18.22 1.08
CA ASN A 452 14.33 -16.95 0.35
C ASN A 452 15.36 -16.04 1.05
N PRO A 453 16.66 -16.37 0.99
CA PRO A 453 17.69 -15.67 1.72
C PRO A 453 18.05 -14.33 1.09
N THR A 454 18.68 -13.48 1.87
CA THR A 454 19.45 -12.33 1.39
C THR A 454 20.78 -12.80 0.78
N GLN A 455 21.39 -11.96 -0.08
CA GLN A 455 22.71 -12.29 -0.62
C GLN A 455 23.76 -12.46 0.49
N GLU A 456 23.69 -11.67 1.55
CA GLU A 456 24.61 -11.78 2.69
C GLU A 456 24.52 -13.14 3.39
N GLU A 457 23.33 -13.70 3.52
CA GLU A 457 23.13 -15.03 4.11
C GLU A 457 23.68 -16.14 3.19
N VAL A 458 23.51 -16.00 1.87
CA VAL A 458 24.11 -16.93 0.90
C VAL A 458 25.63 -16.88 0.97
N ASP A 459 26.22 -15.69 0.93
CA ASP A 459 27.67 -15.49 0.98
C ASP A 459 28.26 -16.04 2.31
N ALA A 460 27.54 -15.84 3.42
CA ALA A 460 27.94 -16.40 4.71
C ALA A 460 27.89 -17.93 4.72
N ALA A 461 26.85 -18.54 4.14
CA ALA A 461 26.72 -19.99 4.03
C ALA A 461 27.82 -20.60 3.13
N VAL A 462 28.11 -19.96 2.00
CA VAL A 462 29.23 -20.30 1.12
C VAL A 462 30.53 -20.34 1.91
N LYS A 463 30.84 -19.25 2.63
CA LYS A 463 32.06 -19.14 3.43
C LYS A 463 32.14 -20.22 4.51
N ALA A 464 31.07 -20.43 5.27
CA ALA A 464 31.01 -21.42 6.34
C ALA A 464 31.24 -22.84 5.80
N LEU A 465 30.60 -23.20 4.69
CA LEU A 465 30.75 -24.51 4.08
C LEU A 465 32.18 -24.72 3.52
N GLN A 466 32.77 -23.69 2.89
CA GLN A 466 34.16 -23.74 2.43
C GLN A 466 35.16 -23.91 3.60
N GLU A 467 34.93 -23.23 4.73
CA GLU A 467 35.77 -23.39 5.92
C GLU A 467 35.65 -24.79 6.50
N ALA A 468 34.45 -25.37 6.55
CA ALA A 468 34.23 -26.74 7.02
C ALA A 468 34.91 -27.77 6.11
N ILE A 469 34.84 -27.60 4.78
CA ILE A 469 35.57 -28.44 3.81
C ILE A 469 37.09 -28.35 4.04
N LYS A 470 37.62 -27.13 4.25
CA LYS A 470 39.06 -26.92 4.53
C LYS A 470 39.50 -27.49 5.88
N GLY A 471 38.59 -27.59 6.85
CA GLY A 471 38.82 -28.12 8.19
C GLY A 471 38.73 -29.64 8.30
N LEU A 472 38.52 -30.37 7.20
CA LEU A 472 38.46 -31.83 7.20
C LEU A 472 39.82 -32.47 7.52
N GLU A 473 39.81 -33.44 8.44
CA GLU A 473 40.99 -34.19 8.85
C GLU A 473 40.87 -35.66 8.43
N ALA A 474 41.82 -36.17 7.65
CA ALA A 474 41.77 -37.55 7.16
C ALA A 474 42.01 -38.58 8.28
N VAL A 475 41.32 -39.72 8.21
CA VAL A 475 41.63 -40.86 9.10
C VAL A 475 42.99 -41.43 8.72
N ASN A 476 43.96 -41.38 9.64
CA ASN A 476 45.27 -42.00 9.43
C ASN A 476 45.14 -43.53 9.34
N LYS A 477 45.10 -44.06 8.10
CA LYS A 477 45.28 -45.50 7.82
C LYS A 477 46.75 -45.84 7.93
N GLY A 478 47.24 -45.94 9.17
CA GLY A 478 48.64 -46.20 9.45
C GLY A 478 48.93 -46.56 10.89
N GLU A 479 48.25 -47.58 11.43
CA GLU A 479 48.82 -48.57 12.35
C GLU A 479 47.90 -49.82 12.38
N ASP A 480 48.43 -50.97 11.97
CA ASP A 480 47.78 -52.29 11.93
C ASP A 480 47.68 -52.87 13.37
N PRO A 481 46.71 -53.74 13.69
CA PRO A 481 46.36 -54.12 15.05
C PRO A 481 47.31 -55.18 15.60
N THR A 482 47.97 -54.90 16.72
CA THR A 482 48.60 -55.95 17.52
C THR A 482 47.68 -56.38 18.66
N THR A 483 47.02 -57.52 18.42
CA THR A 483 46.80 -58.71 19.28
C THR A 483 46.53 -58.56 20.79
N PRO A 484 45.66 -59.41 21.38
CA PRO A 484 45.19 -59.31 22.76
C PRO A 484 46.17 -59.95 23.76
N GLU A 485 46.39 -59.29 24.90
CA GLU A 485 47.04 -59.87 26.08
C GLU A 485 46.04 -59.94 27.25
N ASP A 486 45.62 -61.16 27.59
CA ASP A 486 45.43 -61.60 28.98
C ASP A 486 46.11 -62.98 29.09
N PRO A 487 47.01 -63.19 30.06
CA PRO A 487 46.58 -63.97 31.22
C PRO A 487 47.21 -63.51 32.54
N GLY A 488 46.40 -63.24 33.58
CA GLY A 488 46.94 -63.14 34.96
C GLY A 488 45.99 -62.81 36.13
N LYS A 489 45.05 -63.70 36.48
CA LYS A 489 44.37 -63.79 37.81
C LYS A 489 45.39 -64.31 38.88
N PRO A 490 45.30 -64.11 40.25
CA PRO A 490 44.08 -64.12 41.08
C PRO A 490 43.98 -63.34 42.41
N ALA A 491 42.72 -63.11 42.86
CA ALA A 491 42.13 -63.37 44.20
C ALA A 491 40.87 -62.49 44.37
N GLY A 492 39.71 -62.89 44.89
CA GLY A 492 39.20 -64.10 45.53
C GLY A 492 37.78 -63.81 46.08
N GLY A 493 37.00 -64.86 46.39
CA GLY A 493 35.73 -64.84 47.14
C GLY A 493 34.47 -64.89 46.25
N ASP A 494 33.85 -66.05 45.98
CA ASP A 494 32.87 -66.80 46.82
C ASP A 494 31.72 -65.90 47.31
N ASP A 495 30.43 -66.25 47.21
CA ASP A 495 29.82 -67.58 47.07
C ASP A 495 28.31 -67.45 46.76
N THR A 496 27.71 -68.50 46.18
CA THR A 496 26.28 -68.92 46.22
C THR A 496 25.21 -68.03 45.52
N ASP A 497 24.21 -68.51 44.79
CA ASP A 497 23.59 -69.85 44.65
C ASP A 497 22.80 -69.98 43.32
N LYS A 498 22.62 -71.22 42.83
CA LYS A 498 21.89 -71.65 41.60
C LYS A 498 20.56 -72.34 42.03
N PRO A 499 19.68 -72.95 41.18
CA PRO A 499 19.44 -72.84 39.72
C PRO A 499 17.95 -72.85 39.25
N ALA A 500 17.78 -72.64 37.93
CA ALA A 500 16.78 -73.20 36.98
C ALA A 500 15.34 -72.61 36.97
N GLU A 501 14.69 -72.31 35.84
CA GLU A 501 14.60 -73.06 34.57
C GLU A 501 14.29 -72.19 33.33
N LYS A 502 14.81 -72.65 32.17
CA LYS A 502 14.28 -72.67 30.77
C LYS A 502 14.48 -71.48 29.81
N GLU A 503 15.38 -71.75 28.85
CA GLU A 503 15.64 -71.23 27.49
C GLU A 503 14.47 -71.43 26.47
N PRO A 504 14.54 -70.95 25.18
CA PRO A 504 15.51 -70.02 24.55
C PRO A 504 14.95 -68.96 23.54
N ASP A 505 15.86 -68.06 23.11
CA ASP A 505 16.09 -67.45 21.76
C ASP A 505 15.17 -66.34 21.16
N LYS A 506 15.70 -65.11 21.04
CA LYS A 506 16.14 -64.41 19.78
C LYS A 506 16.36 -62.91 20.02
N GLY A 507 17.45 -62.38 19.44
CA GLY A 507 17.95 -61.03 19.71
C GLY A 507 17.26 -59.88 19.00
N GLN A 508 17.53 -58.66 19.49
CA GLN A 508 17.75 -57.42 18.75
C GLN A 508 17.98 -56.29 19.77
N SER A 509 19.12 -55.60 19.66
CA SER A 509 19.37 -54.33 20.32
C SER A 509 18.83 -53.20 19.44
N ALA A 510 17.74 -52.57 19.87
CA ALA A 510 17.30 -51.28 19.38
C ALA A 510 17.35 -50.30 20.56
N VAL A 511 18.10 -49.22 20.41
CA VAL A 511 17.88 -47.99 21.15
C VAL A 511 17.63 -46.93 20.09
N GLU A 512 16.36 -46.57 19.93
CA GLU A 512 15.93 -45.39 19.18
C GLU A 512 16.18 -44.14 20.02
N THR A 513 16.73 -43.11 19.41
CA THR A 513 16.49 -41.72 19.81
C THR A 513 16.10 -40.93 18.57
N GLY A 514 14.81 -40.94 18.28
CA GLY A 514 14.17 -39.89 17.52
C GLY A 514 13.68 -38.83 18.50
N ASP A 515 14.22 -37.63 18.39
CA ASP A 515 13.55 -36.39 18.79
C ASP A 515 14.08 -35.27 17.88
N PHE A 516 13.44 -35.10 16.73
CA PHE A 516 13.69 -34.02 15.78
C PHE A 516 12.66 -32.92 16.02
N THR A 517 12.86 -32.14 17.08
CA THR A 517 12.06 -30.92 17.32
C THR A 517 12.89 -29.68 17.67
N ASP A 518 14.19 -29.83 17.95
CA ASP A 518 15.06 -28.72 18.42
C ASP A 518 16.09 -28.19 17.40
N ILE A 519 16.09 -28.68 16.15
CA ILE A 519 17.08 -28.25 15.13
C ILE A 519 16.81 -26.82 14.63
N ARG A 520 15.55 -26.36 14.63
CA ARG A 520 15.19 -24.99 14.22
C ARG A 520 15.75 -23.91 15.14
N LEU A 521 16.11 -24.24 16.38
CA LEU A 521 16.64 -23.26 17.34
C LEU A 521 18.16 -23.08 17.24
N PHE A 522 18.88 -24.07 16.71
CA PHE A 522 20.35 -24.08 16.67
C PHE A 522 20.94 -23.53 15.36
N ALA A 523 20.24 -23.65 14.23
CA ALA A 523 20.69 -23.07 12.96
C ALA A 523 20.76 -21.54 13.00
N GLY A 524 19.80 -20.89 13.69
CA GLY A 524 19.78 -19.43 13.86
C GLY A 524 20.88 -18.86 14.78
N MET A 525 21.44 -19.65 15.70
CA MET A 525 22.48 -19.16 16.63
C MET A 525 23.91 -19.25 16.09
N MET A 526 24.20 -20.12 15.11
CA MET A 526 25.55 -20.18 14.53
C MET A 526 25.86 -18.98 13.63
N PHE A 527 24.89 -18.45 12.89
CA PHE A 527 25.10 -17.32 11.98
C PHE A 527 25.26 -15.96 12.69
N VAL A 528 24.66 -15.77 13.87
CA VAL A 528 24.82 -14.54 14.66
C VAL A 528 26.25 -14.39 15.24
N SER A 529 27.01 -15.49 15.33
CA SER A 529 28.35 -15.46 15.94
C SER A 529 29.48 -14.98 15.02
N LEU A 530 29.26 -14.84 13.70
CA LEU A 530 30.23 -14.26 12.77
C LEU A 530 30.00 -12.77 12.45
N ALA A 531 28.80 -12.23 12.67
CA ALA A 531 28.53 -10.79 12.54
C ALA A 531 29.03 -9.98 13.76
N ALA A 532 29.21 -10.61 14.93
CA ALA A 532 29.70 -9.95 16.14
C ALA A 532 31.22 -9.65 16.15
N VAL A 533 31.99 -10.09 15.14
CA VAL A 533 33.44 -9.85 15.05
C VAL A 533 33.80 -8.68 14.11
N CYS A 534 32.85 -8.15 13.33
CA CYS A 534 33.11 -7.00 12.45
C CYS A 534 32.68 -5.63 13.03
N CYS A 535 31.88 -5.58 14.10
CA CYS A 535 31.43 -4.32 14.72
C CYS A 535 32.26 -3.81 15.92
N LEU A 536 33.40 -4.45 16.26
CA LEU A 536 34.31 -3.97 17.32
C LEU A 536 35.68 -3.48 16.80
N GLY A 537 35.75 -3.09 15.53
CA GLY A 537 36.95 -2.55 14.89
C GLY A 537 36.98 -1.04 14.64
N TYR A 538 35.87 -0.31 14.80
CA TYR A 538 35.77 1.11 14.40
C TYR A 538 35.39 2.05 15.55
N ARG A 539 36.10 1.95 16.67
CA ARG A 539 36.08 3.02 17.71
C ARG A 539 37.44 3.16 18.38
N LYS A 540 38.47 3.44 17.57
CA LYS A 540 39.72 4.08 18.04
C LYS A 540 40.61 4.45 16.85
N LYS A 541 40.37 5.64 16.29
CA LYS A 541 41.35 6.60 15.76
C LYS A 541 40.60 7.59 14.87
N HIS A 542 40.30 8.76 15.41
CA HIS A 542 40.77 10.06 14.95
C HIS A 542 40.07 11.15 15.77
N PHE A 543 40.82 12.23 16.01
CA PHE A 543 40.38 13.46 16.65
C PHE A 543 39.21 14.10 15.90
#